data_AF-A0A8A3S730-F1
#
_entry.id   AF-A0A8A3S730-F1
#
_cell.length_a   1.000
_cell.length_b   1.000
_cell.length_c   1.000
_cell.angle_alpha   90.00
_cell.angle_beta   90.00
_cell.angle_gamma   90.00
#
_symmetry.space_group_name_H-M   'P 1'
#
loop_
_entity.id
_entity.type
_entity.pdbx_description
1 polymer ?
#
loop_
_entity_poly.entity_id
_entity_poly.type
_entity_poly.pdbx_seq_one_letter_code
_entity_poly.pdbx_strand_id
1 'polypeptide(L)'
;MLPDCLRTYLRAHAPLVVALSGGTDSAVLLAAAVRAGVEVAAVTVATGLVPPEEVEVAAGVARTLGVRHETLSVEMLAREAVRENTPERCYVCKRAMMEQVIAWGKAHGYHYVADGTHAGDDPAGRPGVRALAELGVLSPFAACGIGREELLALAAAWGVEVRPSSSCMATRIPTGITVTAEAMRRAREAEEFLRRAGIPGRIRVRVSGRSARIEVPAGYEEQARVLIAGVRAVGFDEVEVV
;
A
#
# COMPACT_ATOMS: atom_id res chain seq x y z
N MET A 1 -21.12 11.43 8.46
CA MET A 1 -22.06 11.49 7.32
C MET A 1 -21.28 11.22 6.04
N LEU A 2 -21.81 10.47 5.07
CA LEU A 2 -21.13 10.20 3.79
C LEU A 2 -21.30 11.42 2.86
N PRO A 3 -20.22 12.02 2.32
CA PRO A 3 -20.32 13.16 1.40
C PRO A 3 -21.18 12.86 0.18
N ASP A 4 -22.01 13.81 -0.24
CA ASP A 4 -23.01 13.61 -1.30
C ASP A 4 -22.38 13.35 -2.68
N CYS A 5 -21.27 14.04 -2.99
CA CYS A 5 -20.50 13.74 -4.20
C CYS A 5 -20.07 12.27 -4.21
N LEU A 6 -19.45 11.80 -3.12
CA LEU A 6 -18.94 10.43 -3.03
C LEU A 6 -20.07 9.40 -3.12
N ARG A 7 -21.20 9.64 -2.45
CA ARG A 7 -22.39 8.80 -2.55
C ARG A 7 -22.89 8.69 -3.98
N THR A 8 -23.02 9.82 -4.67
CA THR A 8 -23.52 9.90 -6.05
C THR A 8 -22.57 9.19 -7.00
N TYR A 9 -21.27 9.46 -6.86
CA TYR A 9 -20.23 8.84 -7.68
C TYR A 9 -20.22 7.31 -7.54
N LEU A 10 -20.27 6.79 -6.30
CA LEU A 10 -20.27 5.35 -6.05
C LEU A 10 -21.53 4.67 -6.60
N ARG A 11 -22.70 5.30 -6.46
CA ARG A 11 -23.97 4.77 -7.00
C ARG A 11 -24.00 4.72 -8.52
N ALA A 12 -23.39 5.70 -9.18
CA ALA A 12 -23.30 5.74 -10.64
C ALA A 12 -22.37 4.66 -11.21
N HIS A 13 -21.46 4.11 -10.39
CA HIS A 13 -20.46 3.12 -10.80
C HIS A 13 -20.61 1.79 -10.06
N ALA A 14 -21.83 1.40 -9.68
CA ALA A 14 -22.11 0.09 -9.10
C ALA A 14 -22.58 -0.90 -10.17
N PRO A 15 -22.33 -2.22 -10.02
CA PRO A 15 -21.48 -2.87 -9.02
C PRO A 15 -19.97 -2.63 -9.29
N LEU A 16 -19.18 -2.50 -8.21
CA LEU A 16 -17.73 -2.24 -8.28
C LEU A 16 -16.87 -3.14 -7.40
N VAL A 17 -15.60 -3.23 -7.76
CA VAL A 17 -14.54 -3.77 -6.91
C VAL A 17 -13.72 -2.62 -6.32
N VAL A 18 -13.47 -2.65 -5.01
CA VAL A 18 -12.47 -1.81 -4.36
C VAL A 18 -11.14 -2.57 -4.32
N ALA A 19 -10.10 -1.98 -4.91
CA ALA A 19 -8.73 -2.45 -4.75
C ALA A 19 -8.24 -2.16 -3.32
N LEU A 20 -8.28 -3.18 -2.46
CA LEU A 20 -8.03 -3.05 -1.03
C LEU A 20 -6.58 -3.37 -0.68
N SER A 21 -5.81 -2.36 -0.26
CA SER A 21 -4.38 -2.50 0.06
C SER A 21 -4.10 -2.76 1.55
N GLY A 22 -5.11 -2.66 2.41
CA GLY A 22 -4.95 -2.72 3.86
C GLY A 22 -4.50 -1.39 4.49
N GLY A 23 -4.35 -0.33 3.68
CA GLY A 23 -4.14 1.04 4.14
C GLY A 23 -5.45 1.79 4.39
N THR A 24 -5.37 2.89 5.15
CA THR A 24 -6.50 3.74 5.55
C THR A 24 -7.39 4.15 4.38
N ASP A 25 -6.82 4.67 3.29
CA ASP A 25 -7.60 5.24 2.19
C ASP A 25 -8.49 4.19 1.51
N SER A 26 -7.93 3.02 1.19
CA SER A 26 -8.69 1.91 0.59
C SER A 26 -9.76 1.34 1.55
N ALA A 27 -9.50 1.33 2.85
CA ALA A 27 -10.45 0.90 3.86
C ALA A 27 -11.62 1.89 4.00
N VAL A 28 -11.34 3.19 3.99
CA VAL A 28 -12.35 4.26 3.98
C VAL A 28 -13.18 4.18 2.70
N LEU A 29 -12.58 3.87 1.55
CA LEU A 29 -13.32 3.73 0.30
C LEU A 29 -14.30 2.56 0.34
N LEU A 30 -13.85 1.40 0.84
CA LEU A 30 -14.70 0.24 1.03
C LEU A 30 -15.85 0.55 2.00
N ALA A 31 -15.54 1.22 3.10
CA ALA A 31 -16.53 1.68 4.08
C ALA A 31 -17.54 2.69 3.48
N ALA A 32 -17.10 3.54 2.56
CA ALA A 32 -17.95 4.47 1.83
C ALA A 32 -18.90 3.75 0.86
N ALA A 33 -18.41 2.75 0.11
CA ALA A 33 -19.24 1.92 -0.77
C ALA A 33 -20.35 1.19 0.00
N VAL A 34 -20.02 0.56 1.13
CA VAL A 34 -21.02 -0.08 2.00
C VAL A 34 -22.06 0.93 2.48
N ARG A 35 -21.64 2.11 2.94
CA ARG A 35 -22.54 3.19 3.41
C ARG A 35 -23.36 3.85 2.30
N ALA A 36 -22.89 3.80 1.05
CA ALA A 36 -23.65 4.25 -0.10
C ALA A 36 -24.79 3.26 -0.47
N GLY A 37 -24.69 2.03 0.02
CA GLY A 37 -25.63 0.93 -0.25
C GLY A 37 -25.44 0.33 -1.65
N VAL A 38 -24.22 0.35 -2.18
CA VAL A 38 -23.90 -0.21 -3.49
C VAL A 38 -23.36 -1.64 -3.37
N GLU A 39 -23.61 -2.45 -4.39
CA GLU A 39 -23.00 -3.77 -4.49
C GLU A 39 -21.49 -3.64 -4.71
N VAL A 40 -20.71 -4.19 -3.78
CA VAL A 40 -19.25 -4.04 -3.75
C VAL A 40 -18.57 -5.35 -3.35
N ALA A 41 -17.44 -5.63 -3.99
CA ALA A 41 -16.45 -6.60 -3.51
C ALA A 41 -15.12 -5.88 -3.23
N ALA A 42 -14.27 -6.51 -2.41
CA ALA A 42 -12.91 -6.07 -2.16
C ALA A 42 -11.91 -7.08 -2.72
N VAL A 43 -10.87 -6.60 -3.40
CA VAL A 43 -9.79 -7.45 -3.88
C VAL A 43 -8.45 -6.93 -3.41
N THR A 44 -7.64 -7.81 -2.83
CA THR A 44 -6.26 -7.53 -2.45
C THR A 44 -5.31 -8.30 -3.37
N VAL A 45 -4.21 -7.67 -3.78
CA VAL A 45 -3.19 -8.33 -4.61
C VAL A 45 -1.94 -8.57 -3.76
N ALA A 46 -1.68 -9.82 -3.44
CA ALA A 46 -0.44 -10.27 -2.81
C ALA A 46 0.69 -10.24 -3.85
N THR A 47 1.67 -9.36 -3.65
CA THR A 47 2.74 -9.10 -4.62
C THR A 47 4.11 -9.65 -4.23
N GLY A 48 4.25 -10.12 -2.99
CA GLY A 48 5.56 -10.43 -2.38
C GLY A 48 6.42 -9.18 -2.07
N LEU A 49 5.97 -7.98 -2.44
CA LEU A 49 6.66 -6.71 -2.15
C LEU A 49 6.18 -6.04 -0.86
N VAL A 50 5.07 -6.50 -0.31
CA VAL A 50 4.50 -6.05 0.97
C VAL A 50 4.50 -7.21 1.97
N PRO A 51 4.59 -6.93 3.28
CA PRO A 51 4.50 -7.98 4.28
C PRO A 51 3.16 -8.73 4.21
N PRO A 52 3.13 -10.06 4.42
CA PRO A 52 1.89 -10.85 4.43
C PRO A 52 0.83 -10.31 5.41
N GLU A 53 1.27 -9.70 6.51
CA GLU A 53 0.42 -9.08 7.52
C GLU A 53 -0.44 -7.96 6.94
N GLU A 54 0.01 -7.24 5.91
CA GLU A 54 -0.79 -6.21 5.24
C GLU A 54 -1.96 -6.82 4.45
N VAL A 55 -1.77 -8.02 3.88
CA VAL A 55 -2.83 -8.77 3.18
C VAL A 55 -3.89 -9.23 4.17
N GLU A 56 -3.46 -9.75 5.32
CA GLU A 56 -4.38 -10.16 6.40
C GLU A 56 -5.17 -8.99 6.98
N VAL A 57 -4.54 -7.82 7.13
CA VAL A 57 -5.24 -6.60 7.54
C VAL A 57 -6.32 -6.23 6.53
N ALA A 58 -6.02 -6.27 5.24
CA ALA A 58 -7.01 -5.99 4.19
C ALA A 58 -8.21 -6.95 4.29
N ALA A 59 -7.95 -8.25 4.42
CA ALA A 59 -9.00 -9.25 4.62
C ALA A 59 -9.83 -8.96 5.89
N GLY A 60 -9.17 -8.54 6.99
CA GLY A 60 -9.83 -8.12 8.23
C GLY A 60 -10.79 -6.95 8.04
N VAL A 61 -10.37 -5.90 7.32
CA VAL A 61 -11.22 -4.74 7.02
C VAL A 61 -12.48 -5.18 6.26
N ALA A 62 -12.33 -5.99 5.22
CA ALA A 62 -13.48 -6.46 4.44
C ALA A 62 -14.44 -7.33 5.26
N ARG A 63 -13.92 -8.22 6.11
CA ARG A 63 -14.72 -9.02 7.04
C ARG A 63 -15.52 -8.15 8.01
N THR A 64 -14.90 -7.17 8.63
CA THR A 64 -15.57 -6.24 9.56
C THR A 64 -16.71 -5.47 8.89
N LEU A 65 -16.57 -5.17 7.61
CA LEU A 65 -17.59 -4.47 6.81
C LEU A 65 -18.62 -5.41 6.16
N GLY A 66 -18.50 -6.73 6.34
CA GLY A 66 -19.41 -7.71 5.75
C GLY A 66 -19.31 -7.80 4.23
N VAL A 67 -18.16 -7.47 3.63
CA VAL A 67 -17.96 -7.44 2.17
C VAL A 67 -17.22 -8.69 1.70
N ARG A 68 -17.64 -9.25 0.56
CA ARG A 68 -16.90 -10.32 -0.13
C ARG A 68 -15.47 -9.86 -0.42
N HIS A 69 -14.49 -10.66 -0.01
CA HIS A 69 -13.08 -10.39 -0.22
C HIS A 69 -12.41 -11.52 -1.00
N GLU A 70 -11.47 -11.15 -1.87
CA GLU A 70 -10.60 -12.08 -2.58
C GLU A 70 -9.14 -11.61 -2.48
N THR A 71 -8.22 -12.57 -2.33
CA THR A 71 -6.79 -12.33 -2.46
C THR A 71 -6.26 -12.96 -3.75
N LEU A 72 -5.77 -12.14 -4.66
CA LEU A 72 -5.07 -12.58 -5.88
C LEU A 72 -3.57 -12.57 -5.64
N SER A 73 -2.82 -13.49 -6.25
CA SER A 73 -1.36 -13.50 -6.19
C SER A 73 -0.74 -13.04 -7.50
N VAL A 74 0.29 -12.21 -7.42
CA VAL A 74 1.12 -11.81 -8.57
C VAL A 74 2.58 -11.85 -8.18
N GLU A 75 3.34 -12.70 -8.86
CA GLU A 75 4.80 -12.80 -8.72
C GLU A 75 5.48 -11.56 -9.32
N MET A 76 5.59 -10.48 -8.54
CA MET A 76 6.11 -9.21 -9.06
C MET A 76 7.59 -9.26 -9.41
N LEU A 77 8.39 -10.08 -8.73
CA LEU A 77 9.82 -10.24 -9.05
C LEU A 77 10.07 -11.02 -10.35
N ALA A 78 9.04 -11.67 -10.92
CA ALA A 78 9.12 -12.22 -12.28
C ALA A 78 9.08 -11.12 -13.35
N ARG A 79 8.71 -9.88 -13.00
CA ARG A 79 8.66 -8.73 -13.92
C ARG A 79 9.97 -7.98 -13.87
N GLU A 80 10.66 -7.93 -15.01
CA GLU A 80 11.99 -7.33 -15.13
C GLU A 80 12.05 -5.90 -14.59
N ALA A 81 11.14 -5.00 -15.01
CA ALA A 81 11.14 -3.62 -14.52
C ALA A 81 10.99 -3.50 -12.99
N VAL A 82 10.33 -4.48 -12.37
CA VAL A 82 10.20 -4.54 -10.92
C VAL A 82 11.44 -5.12 -10.26
N ARG A 83 11.94 -6.24 -10.79
CA ARG A 83 13.16 -6.89 -10.31
C ARG A 83 14.37 -5.98 -10.44
N GLU A 84 14.56 -5.29 -11.56
CA GLU A 84 15.68 -4.36 -11.77
C GLU A 84 15.44 -2.97 -11.17
N ASN A 85 14.31 -2.79 -10.47
CA ASN A 85 13.99 -1.59 -9.72
C ASN A 85 14.10 -0.30 -10.54
N THR A 86 13.61 -0.33 -11.78
CA THR A 86 13.71 0.80 -12.70
C THR A 86 12.84 1.96 -12.20
N PRO A 87 13.05 3.20 -12.69
CA PRO A 87 12.16 4.32 -12.39
C PRO A 87 10.67 4.02 -12.67
N GLU A 88 10.40 3.12 -13.63
CA GLU A 88 9.06 2.69 -14.04
C GLU A 88 8.50 1.52 -13.21
N ARG A 89 9.22 0.99 -12.22
CA ARG A 89 8.76 -0.10 -11.33
C ARG A 89 7.34 0.13 -10.82
N CYS A 90 7.05 1.33 -10.32
CA CYS A 90 5.76 1.63 -9.71
C CYS A 90 4.62 1.61 -10.74
N TYR A 91 4.87 2.05 -11.97
CA TYR A 91 3.91 1.94 -13.07
C TYR A 91 3.64 0.46 -13.40
N VAL A 92 4.69 -0.32 -13.65
CA VAL A 92 4.57 -1.74 -14.02
C VAL A 92 3.88 -2.55 -12.92
N CYS A 93 4.27 -2.32 -11.65
CA CYS A 93 3.66 -2.98 -10.50
C CYS A 93 2.17 -2.63 -10.39
N LYS A 94 1.81 -1.34 -10.47
CA LYS A 94 0.41 -0.90 -10.37
C LYS A 94 -0.43 -1.45 -11.51
N ARG A 95 0.06 -1.37 -12.75
CA ARG A 95 -0.60 -1.91 -13.93
C ARG A 95 -0.90 -3.39 -13.77
N ALA A 96 0.11 -4.18 -13.43
CA ALA A 96 -0.04 -5.63 -13.26
C ALA A 96 -1.04 -6.00 -12.15
N MET A 97 -1.06 -5.28 -11.03
CA MET A 97 -2.08 -5.50 -9.99
C MET A 97 -3.49 -5.22 -10.52
N MET A 98 -3.68 -4.06 -11.15
CA MET A 98 -5.02 -3.61 -11.57
C MET A 98 -5.58 -4.44 -12.72
N GLU A 99 -4.74 -4.91 -13.65
CA GLU A 99 -5.16 -5.86 -14.69
C GLU A 99 -5.76 -7.15 -14.09
N GLN A 100 -5.19 -7.68 -13.00
CA GLN A 100 -5.74 -8.84 -12.30
C GLN A 100 -7.06 -8.53 -11.61
N VAL A 101 -7.16 -7.38 -10.93
CA VAL A 101 -8.39 -6.95 -10.25
C VAL A 101 -9.52 -6.74 -11.26
N ILE A 102 -9.24 -6.12 -12.40
CA ILE A 102 -10.20 -5.90 -13.49
C ILE A 102 -10.67 -7.23 -14.06
N ALA A 103 -9.73 -8.16 -14.36
CA ALA A 103 -10.06 -9.47 -14.89
C ALA A 103 -10.94 -10.26 -13.92
N TRP A 104 -10.60 -10.26 -12.63
CA TRP A 104 -11.41 -10.90 -11.59
C TRP A 104 -12.79 -10.26 -11.46
N GLY A 105 -12.87 -8.93 -11.43
CA GLY A 105 -14.13 -8.20 -11.34
C GLY A 105 -15.07 -8.56 -12.49
N LYS A 106 -14.56 -8.53 -13.72
CA LYS A 106 -15.33 -8.91 -14.92
C LYS A 106 -15.84 -10.35 -14.86
N ALA A 107 -15.01 -11.29 -14.40
CA ALA A 107 -15.40 -12.70 -14.26
C ALA A 107 -16.49 -12.93 -13.20
N HIS A 108 -16.66 -11.99 -12.27
CA HIS A 108 -17.62 -12.07 -11.16
C HIS A 108 -18.77 -11.06 -11.24
N GLY A 109 -18.96 -10.41 -12.40
CA GLY A 109 -20.09 -9.50 -12.63
C GLY A 109 -19.90 -8.07 -12.12
N TYR A 110 -18.68 -7.67 -11.75
CA TYR A 110 -18.35 -6.29 -11.40
C TYR A 110 -17.83 -5.53 -12.63
N HIS A 111 -18.36 -4.34 -12.89
CA HIS A 111 -18.05 -3.57 -14.10
C HIS A 111 -16.97 -2.50 -13.89
N TYR A 112 -16.76 -2.10 -12.64
CA TYR A 112 -15.84 -1.02 -12.29
C TYR A 112 -14.84 -1.47 -11.23
N VAL A 113 -13.64 -0.89 -11.27
CA VAL A 113 -12.63 -1.02 -10.23
C VAL A 113 -12.32 0.37 -9.71
N ALA A 114 -12.26 0.53 -8.38
CA ALA A 114 -11.93 1.79 -7.72
C ALA A 114 -10.74 1.64 -6.77
N ASP A 115 -9.93 2.69 -6.67
CA ASP A 115 -8.77 2.78 -5.77
C ASP A 115 -8.86 3.98 -4.82
N GLY A 116 -8.02 3.95 -3.77
CA GLY A 116 -8.00 4.96 -2.72
C GLY A 116 -7.26 6.26 -3.06
N THR A 117 -6.93 6.54 -4.32
CA THR A 117 -6.23 7.78 -4.71
C THR A 117 -7.09 9.00 -4.34
N HIS A 118 -6.49 9.95 -3.63
CA HIS A 118 -7.18 11.12 -3.06
C HIS A 118 -6.74 12.44 -3.70
N ALA A 119 -7.46 13.55 -3.48
CA ALA A 119 -7.23 14.81 -4.19
C ALA A 119 -5.84 15.44 -3.97
N GLY A 120 -5.17 15.12 -2.86
CA GLY A 120 -3.79 15.57 -2.59
C GLY A 120 -2.70 14.75 -3.29
N ASP A 121 -3.06 13.71 -4.06
CA ASP A 121 -2.07 12.88 -4.77
C ASP A 121 -1.67 13.54 -6.08
N ASP A 122 -0.38 13.86 -6.24
CA ASP A 122 0.17 14.39 -7.48
C ASP A 122 0.28 13.28 -8.56
N PRO A 123 -0.48 13.36 -9.67
CA PRO A 123 -0.41 12.39 -10.76
C PRO A 123 0.92 12.47 -11.52
N ALA A 124 1.55 13.65 -11.61
CA ALA A 124 2.76 13.87 -12.40
C ALA A 124 3.99 13.22 -11.75
N GLY A 125 4.06 13.20 -10.41
CA GLY A 125 5.13 12.55 -9.65
C GLY A 125 4.94 11.06 -9.36
N ARG A 126 3.81 10.45 -9.76
CA ARG A 126 3.46 9.07 -9.36
C ARG A 126 3.18 8.19 -10.59
N PRO A 127 4.18 7.45 -11.10
CA PRO A 127 4.01 6.55 -12.25
C PRO A 127 2.87 5.53 -12.09
N GLY A 128 2.54 5.14 -10.86
CA GLY A 128 1.39 4.26 -10.59
C GLY A 128 0.04 4.91 -10.89
N VAL A 129 -0.13 6.22 -10.68
CA VAL A 129 -1.40 6.93 -10.97
C VAL A 129 -1.65 6.96 -12.48
N ARG A 130 -0.60 7.11 -13.29
CA ARG A 130 -0.68 6.97 -14.75
C ARG A 130 -1.27 5.62 -15.17
N ALA A 131 -0.83 4.52 -14.56
CA ALA A 131 -1.37 3.19 -14.84
C ALA A 131 -2.86 3.06 -14.48
N LEU A 132 -3.32 3.70 -13.40
CA LEU A 132 -4.74 3.70 -13.02
C LEU A 132 -5.60 4.37 -14.09
N ALA A 133 -5.17 5.55 -14.56
CA ALA A 133 -5.86 6.31 -15.59
C ALA A 133 -5.96 5.55 -16.91
N GLU A 134 -4.85 4.95 -17.37
CA GLU A 134 -4.81 4.15 -18.61
C GLU A 134 -5.71 2.91 -18.56
N LEU A 135 -5.90 2.33 -17.37
CA LEU A 135 -6.76 1.15 -17.16
C LEU A 135 -8.21 1.51 -16.84
N GLY A 136 -8.56 2.79 -16.76
CA GLY A 136 -9.91 3.24 -16.39
C GLY A 136 -10.29 2.90 -14.95
N VAL A 137 -9.31 2.77 -14.04
CA VAL A 137 -9.58 2.59 -12.61
C VAL A 137 -10.09 3.91 -12.04
N LEU A 138 -11.20 3.84 -11.31
CA LEU A 138 -11.84 4.99 -10.71
C LEU A 138 -11.09 5.43 -9.45
N SER A 139 -10.97 6.74 -9.24
CA SER A 139 -10.43 7.32 -8.00
C SER A 139 -11.47 8.25 -7.37
N PRO A 140 -12.49 7.72 -6.66
CA PRO A 140 -13.65 8.51 -6.23
C PRO A 140 -13.30 9.68 -5.31
N PHE A 141 -12.30 9.54 -4.45
CA PHE A 141 -11.86 10.63 -3.57
C PHE A 141 -11.27 11.79 -4.36
N ALA A 142 -10.35 11.51 -5.29
CA ALA A 142 -9.81 12.52 -6.19
C ALA A 142 -10.92 13.20 -7.02
N ALA A 143 -11.85 12.42 -7.57
CA ALA A 143 -12.97 12.95 -8.35
C ALA A 143 -13.91 13.86 -7.56
N CYS A 144 -14.02 13.64 -6.24
CA CYS A 144 -14.84 14.46 -5.34
C CYS A 144 -14.06 15.53 -4.57
N GLY A 145 -12.77 15.75 -4.86
CA GLY A 145 -11.96 16.74 -4.16
C GLY A 145 -11.64 16.38 -2.70
N ILE A 146 -11.83 15.12 -2.30
CA ILE A 146 -11.62 14.66 -0.93
C ILE A 146 -10.12 14.48 -0.68
N GLY A 147 -9.58 15.26 0.25
CA GLY A 147 -8.18 15.25 0.65
C GLY A 147 -7.90 14.40 1.89
N ARG A 148 -6.64 14.46 2.37
CA ARG A 148 -6.17 13.64 3.49
C ARG A 148 -6.89 13.93 4.81
N GLU A 149 -7.12 15.19 5.13
CA GLU A 149 -7.77 15.59 6.39
C GLU A 149 -9.21 15.07 6.45
N GLU A 150 -9.96 15.23 5.37
CA GLU A 150 -11.33 14.73 5.27
C GLU A 150 -11.37 13.19 5.33
N LEU A 151 -10.44 12.49 4.66
CA LEU A 151 -10.32 11.03 4.77
C LEU A 151 -10.10 10.56 6.21
N LEU A 152 -9.24 11.23 6.97
CA LEU A 152 -9.00 10.90 8.38
C LEU A 152 -10.24 11.18 9.25
N ALA A 153 -10.96 12.26 8.97
CA ALA A 153 -12.23 12.56 9.65
C ALA A 153 -13.30 11.50 9.34
N LEU A 154 -13.41 11.05 8.09
CA LEU A 154 -14.30 9.96 7.69
C LEU A 154 -13.90 8.65 8.36
N ALA A 155 -12.61 8.32 8.40
CA ALA A 155 -12.11 7.12 9.07
C ALA A 155 -12.52 7.09 10.55
N ALA A 156 -12.26 8.19 11.27
CA ALA A 156 -12.65 8.34 12.67
C ALA A 156 -14.17 8.23 12.87
N ALA A 157 -14.95 8.95 12.06
CA ALA A 157 -16.42 8.93 12.14
C ALA A 157 -17.04 7.56 11.84
N TRP A 158 -16.32 6.70 11.13
CA TRP A 158 -16.80 5.40 10.67
C TRP A 158 -16.20 4.22 11.44
N GLY A 159 -15.34 4.50 12.43
CA GLY A 159 -14.62 3.47 13.17
C GLY A 159 -13.64 2.68 12.30
N VAL A 160 -13.15 3.26 11.21
CA VAL A 160 -12.10 2.66 10.38
C VAL A 160 -10.75 2.97 11.03
N GLU A 161 -9.99 1.92 11.33
CA GLU A 161 -8.66 2.07 11.93
C GLU A 161 -7.73 2.86 11.00
N VAL A 162 -7.15 3.94 11.54
CA VAL A 162 -6.16 4.74 10.82
C VAL A 162 -4.80 4.05 10.97
N ARG A 163 -4.27 3.57 9.85
CA ARG A 163 -2.95 2.95 9.78
C ARG A 163 -1.92 3.90 9.16
N PRO A 164 -0.66 3.88 9.64
CA PRO A 164 0.42 4.62 9.01
C PRO A 164 0.58 4.21 7.54
N SER A 165 0.91 5.17 6.67
CA SER A 165 1.19 4.84 5.28
C SER A 165 2.46 3.98 5.20
N SER A 166 2.31 2.77 4.67
CA SER A 166 3.44 1.89 4.35
C SER A 166 3.73 1.96 2.86
N SER A 167 5.01 2.06 2.52
CA SER A 167 5.49 1.83 1.15
C SER A 167 6.01 0.41 1.04
N CYS A 168 5.96 -0.17 -0.16
CA CYS A 168 6.48 -1.51 -0.39
C CYS A 168 7.96 -1.66 0.02
N MET A 169 8.39 -2.90 0.30
CA MET A 169 9.76 -3.19 0.73
C MET A 169 10.80 -2.88 -0.35
N ALA A 170 10.41 -2.90 -1.63
CA ALA A 170 11.27 -2.49 -2.73
C ALA A 170 11.72 -1.01 -2.62
N THR A 171 11.05 -0.16 -1.84
CA THR A 171 11.54 1.22 -1.60
C THR A 171 12.76 1.27 -0.68
N ARG A 172 13.13 0.16 -0.03
CA ARG A 172 14.34 0.10 0.81
C ARG A 172 15.58 -0.14 -0.03
N ILE A 173 15.43 -0.59 -1.27
CA ILE A 173 16.53 -0.79 -2.22
C ILE A 173 16.62 0.43 -3.14
N PRO A 174 17.82 1.01 -3.36
CA PRO A 174 18.02 2.13 -4.27
C PRO A 174 17.55 1.81 -5.69
N THR A 175 16.96 2.80 -6.38
CA THR A 175 16.53 2.69 -7.78
C THR A 175 17.68 2.23 -8.66
N GLY A 176 17.40 1.33 -9.61
CA GLY A 176 18.39 0.72 -10.50
C GLY A 176 19.19 -0.43 -9.89
N ILE A 177 18.98 -0.74 -8.60
CA ILE A 177 19.57 -1.91 -7.94
C ILE A 177 18.55 -3.02 -7.88
N THR A 178 18.95 -4.22 -8.31
CA THR A 178 18.10 -5.41 -8.34
C THR A 178 17.46 -5.70 -6.97
N VAL A 179 16.13 -5.76 -6.95
CA VAL A 179 15.30 -6.14 -5.80
C VAL A 179 15.27 -7.65 -5.70
N THR A 180 15.67 -8.17 -4.53
CA THR A 180 15.59 -9.60 -4.21
C THR A 180 14.69 -9.82 -3.00
N ALA A 181 14.07 -11.00 -2.91
CA ALA A 181 13.31 -11.41 -1.74
C ALA A 181 14.16 -11.32 -0.45
N GLU A 182 15.43 -11.72 -0.55
CA GLU A 182 16.38 -11.68 0.56
C GLU A 182 16.72 -10.25 1.03
N ALA A 183 16.92 -9.30 0.10
CA ALA A 183 17.14 -7.90 0.47
C ALA A 183 15.90 -7.29 1.16
N MET A 184 14.71 -7.58 0.66
CA MET A 184 13.46 -7.14 1.27
C MET A 184 13.23 -7.78 2.65
N ARG A 185 13.54 -9.07 2.79
CA ARG A 185 13.46 -9.80 4.07
C ARG A 185 14.35 -9.17 5.13
N ARG A 186 15.64 -8.95 4.82
CA ARG A 186 16.59 -8.31 5.75
C ARG A 186 16.17 -6.90 6.14
N ALA A 187 15.70 -6.10 5.17
CA ALA A 187 15.18 -4.77 5.46
C ALA A 187 13.99 -4.81 6.43
N ARG A 188 13.03 -5.73 6.20
CA ARG A 188 11.84 -5.89 7.04
C ARG A 188 12.24 -6.31 8.47
N GLU A 189 13.06 -7.35 8.59
CA GLU A 189 13.47 -7.87 9.90
C GLU A 189 14.25 -6.83 10.72
N ALA A 190 15.09 -6.03 10.07
CA ALA A 190 15.78 -4.93 10.72
C ALA A 190 14.81 -3.82 11.18
N GLU A 191 13.84 -3.43 10.35
CA GLU A 191 12.80 -2.46 10.73
C GLU A 191 11.95 -2.98 11.91
N GLU A 192 11.59 -4.26 11.90
CA GLU A 192 10.83 -4.91 12.98
C GLU A 192 11.64 -5.05 14.27
N PHE A 193 12.93 -5.36 14.17
CA PHE A 193 13.83 -5.39 15.31
C PHE A 193 13.89 -4.02 16.01
N LEU A 194 14.13 -2.95 15.24
CA LEU A 194 14.19 -1.58 15.78
C LEU A 194 12.86 -1.15 16.40
N ARG A 195 11.73 -1.51 15.78
CA ARG A 195 10.40 -1.25 16.34
C ARG A 195 10.16 -1.98 17.65
N ARG A 196 10.52 -3.27 17.73
CA ARG A 196 10.42 -4.07 18.97
C ARG A 196 11.33 -3.56 20.08
N ALA A 197 12.46 -2.94 19.71
CA ALA A 197 13.37 -2.28 20.64
C ALA A 197 12.89 -0.89 21.11
N GLY A 198 11.67 -0.49 20.75
CA GLY A 198 11.01 0.69 21.29
C GLY A 198 11.21 1.98 20.48
N ILE A 199 11.80 1.91 19.28
CA ILE A 199 11.83 3.08 18.39
C ILE A 199 10.43 3.25 17.77
N PRO A 200 9.73 4.37 18.00
CA PRO A 200 8.40 4.59 17.46
C PRO A 200 8.46 5.15 16.04
N GLY A 201 7.28 5.39 15.47
CA GLY A 201 7.15 6.16 14.24
C GLY A 201 7.72 5.46 13.00
N ARG A 202 8.18 6.29 12.05
CA ARG A 202 8.63 5.83 10.73
C ARG A 202 10.11 5.44 10.78
N ILE A 203 10.35 4.13 10.70
CA ILE A 203 11.69 3.54 10.58
C ILE A 203 11.86 3.06 9.15
N ARG A 204 13.02 3.31 8.55
CA ARG A 204 13.41 2.70 7.27
C ARG A 204 14.82 2.17 7.34
N VAL A 205 15.02 0.92 6.90
CA VAL A 205 16.35 0.35 6.74
C VAL A 205 16.62 0.21 5.26
N ARG A 206 17.41 1.13 4.69
CA ARG A 206 17.82 1.08 3.28
C ARG A 206 18.93 0.05 3.11
N VAL A 207 18.87 -0.71 2.03
CA VAL A 207 19.75 -1.85 1.77
C VAL A 207 20.52 -1.65 0.48
N SER A 208 21.84 -1.80 0.55
CA SER A 208 22.72 -1.90 -0.62
C SER A 208 23.68 -3.07 -0.42
N GLY A 209 23.43 -4.19 -1.11
CA GLY A 209 24.19 -5.43 -0.93
C GLY A 209 24.13 -5.95 0.51
N ARG A 210 25.26 -5.85 1.23
CA ARG A 210 25.42 -6.23 2.64
C ARG A 210 25.51 -5.03 3.60
N SER A 211 25.33 -3.82 3.10
CA SER A 211 25.32 -2.60 3.91
C SER A 211 23.88 -2.12 4.17
N ALA A 212 23.64 -1.59 5.36
CA ALA A 212 22.36 -1.02 5.77
C ALA A 212 22.51 0.43 6.25
N ARG A 213 21.51 1.24 5.91
CA ARG A 213 21.37 2.62 6.37
C ARG A 213 20.05 2.78 7.11
N ILE A 214 20.10 3.08 8.40
CA ILE A 214 18.96 3.20 9.29
C ILE A 214 18.49 4.66 9.33
N GLU A 215 17.26 4.91 8.87
CA GLU A 215 16.55 6.18 9.00
C GLU A 215 15.50 6.04 10.13
N VAL A 216 15.60 6.87 11.18
CA VAL A 216 14.68 6.88 12.34
C VAL A 216 14.10 8.28 12.57
N PRO A 217 13.03 8.43 13.38
CA PRO A 217 12.56 9.75 13.77
C PRO A 217 13.64 10.53 14.53
N ALA A 218 13.60 11.86 14.41
CA ALA A 218 14.51 12.75 15.12
C ALA A 218 14.52 12.49 16.63
N GLY A 219 15.71 12.40 17.22
CA GLY A 219 15.92 12.11 18.64
C GLY A 219 16.09 10.63 18.98
N TYR A 220 15.96 9.71 18.01
CA TYR A 220 16.17 8.28 18.20
C TYR A 220 17.49 7.76 17.61
N GLU A 221 18.34 8.64 17.09
CA GLU A 221 19.59 8.28 16.41
C GLU A 221 20.56 7.56 17.36
N GLU A 222 20.69 8.06 18.60
CA GLU A 222 21.58 7.45 19.60
C GLU A 222 21.09 6.06 20.02
N GLN A 223 19.78 5.90 20.22
CA GLN A 223 19.18 4.60 20.50
C GLN A 223 19.39 3.63 19.33
N ALA A 224 19.25 4.10 18.09
CA ALA A 224 19.52 3.29 16.90
C ALA A 224 21.00 2.87 16.81
N ARG A 225 21.95 3.73 17.20
CA ARG A 225 23.39 3.39 17.23
C ARG A 225 23.70 2.27 18.21
N VAL A 226 23.10 2.28 19.40
CA VAL A 226 23.23 1.19 20.39
C VAL A 226 22.69 -0.14 19.83
N LEU A 227 21.69 -0.08 18.94
CA LEU A 227 21.03 -1.24 18.34
C LEU A 227 21.73 -1.78 17.07
N ILE A 228 22.83 -1.16 16.61
CA ILE A 228 23.54 -1.57 15.38
C ILE A 228 23.94 -3.05 15.40
N ALA A 229 24.40 -3.58 16.53
CA ALA A 229 24.81 -4.98 16.63
C ALA A 229 23.64 -5.94 16.35
N GLY A 230 22.43 -5.60 16.81
CA GLY A 230 21.22 -6.38 16.52
C GLY A 230 20.80 -6.30 15.06
N VAL A 231 20.96 -5.15 14.42
CA VAL A 231 20.73 -5.01 12.97
C VAL A 231 21.76 -5.80 12.16
N ARG A 232 23.04 -5.78 12.53
CA ARG A 232 24.08 -6.62 11.89
C ARG A 232 23.74 -8.11 11.95
N ALA A 233 23.20 -8.58 13.07
CA ALA A 233 22.79 -9.97 13.25
C ALA A 233 21.70 -10.45 12.27
N VAL A 234 20.95 -9.52 11.65
CA VAL A 234 19.96 -9.82 10.58
C VAL A 234 20.64 -10.20 9.26
N GLY A 235 21.95 -9.91 9.11
CA GLY A 235 22.73 -10.22 7.92
C GLY A 235 23.24 -8.98 7.18
N PHE A 236 23.78 -8.02 7.93
CA PHE A 236 24.49 -6.86 7.40
C PHE A 236 25.92 -6.83 7.94
N ASP A 237 26.88 -6.48 7.07
CA ASP A 237 28.29 -6.31 7.45
C ASP A 237 28.51 -4.89 7.96
N GLU A 238 27.96 -3.92 7.23
CA GLU A 238 28.06 -2.50 7.54
C GLU A 238 26.68 -1.93 7.86
N VAL A 239 26.60 -1.12 8.90
CA VAL A 239 25.36 -0.48 9.33
C VAL A 239 25.70 0.93 9.79
N GLU A 240 24.99 1.91 9.23
CA GLU A 240 25.06 3.30 9.66
C GLU A 240 23.67 3.84 10.03
N VAL A 241 23.65 4.88 10.86
CA VAL A 241 22.43 5.60 11.28
C VAL A 241 22.49 7.01 10.70
N VAL A 242 21.40 7.44 10.07
CA VAL A 242 21.21 8.79 9.51
C VAL A 242 20.02 9.49 10.12
#